data_AF-A0A4Y9YAW3-F1
#
_entry.id   AF-A0A4Y9YAW3-F1
#
_cell.length_a   1.000
_cell.length_b   1.000
_cell.length_c   1.000
_cell.angle_alpha   90.00
_cell.angle_beta   90.00
_cell.angle_gamma   90.00
#
_symmetry.space_group_name_H-M   'P 1'
#
loop_
_entity.id
_entity.type
_entity.pdbx_description
1 polymer ?
#
loop_
_entity_poly.entity_id
_entity_poly.type
_entity_poly.pdbx_seq_one_letter_code
_entity_poly.pdbx_strand_id
1 'polypeptide(L)'
;MVSISKPKTLVLLAPGALPSSDVLIPLNILRVRKESTYLTFQDSQHDAIRHHFNVEQAVIISVASFLAQADRGSYDLLFIPGTADVLGLDLEPLANVIRSIYGGGVGLDIISTGTARLSSGLLKERVVSAASLDLNEQYMTTARAWDADADVIRDVQFWTATDTPGSLKTLAILYKAARHGGISSIFPSSVARKHLGYSPRRLVDTPTDTSTPAALASGEDLAAELADLSSSDVDQASNLIFHFAIRLGLEGFTDACNSVLLTLLKALPNALESLGEPCMRSIEYMWESSGQRPSVPWNVPSLEDLDRWELEVRSSYQLPADEDREDILESIKLRITIDGDWYLTPYTLAGAITMALDAGWDDQAREWMLKLVQTASKSDMRDVWTFDIARWRPLIRLSRTGIVAQALQSLRTSSVVALDEQRVSSQSIADLPWSTLVPMLDVLKWEQHDTLIKPPASPSAIKQAEERLGVALPEDYKQFLLVSNGIEFMPSIDAPGFQSVQELEWDNAAELGLDEFRVDLGCKTDPAEYDRLPKMGRVLVVSDPECEEQVWFVDPETVAEAIRVLRAEGRSDGVVGQPGWRAVFWASHMPDLRWLKSFRGYMEGLAQKADKAGGR
;
A
#
# COMPACT_ATOMS: atom_id res chain seq x y z
N MET A 1 -17.92 0.79 8.85
CA MET A 1 -16.70 0.79 9.69
C MET A 1 -17.02 0.21 11.05
N VAL A 2 -16.20 -0.72 11.54
CA VAL A 2 -16.32 -1.27 12.88
C VAL A 2 -15.61 -0.28 13.82
N SER A 3 -16.38 0.40 14.69
CA SER A 3 -15.79 1.16 15.80
C SER A 3 -14.94 0.19 16.62
N ILE A 4 -13.63 0.45 16.73
CA ILE A 4 -12.74 -0.44 17.48
C ILE A 4 -13.02 -0.24 18.97
N SER A 5 -13.49 -1.30 19.63
CA SER A 5 -13.71 -1.28 21.07
C SER A 5 -12.41 -0.97 21.81
N LYS A 6 -12.52 -0.24 22.93
CA LYS A 6 -11.40 -0.01 23.84
C LYS A 6 -10.70 -1.34 24.18
N PRO A 7 -9.36 -1.39 24.22
CA PRO A 7 -8.65 -2.64 24.51
C PRO A 7 -8.88 -3.04 25.97
N LYS A 8 -9.33 -4.27 26.19
CA LYS A 8 -9.40 -4.82 27.54
C LYS A 8 -7.97 -5.03 28.04
N THR A 9 -7.58 -4.25 29.04
CA THR A 9 -6.17 -4.08 29.41
C THR A 9 -5.83 -4.70 30.76
N LEU A 10 -4.75 -5.47 30.80
CA LEU A 10 -4.03 -5.87 32.00
C LEU A 10 -2.84 -4.93 32.23
N VAL A 11 -2.63 -4.51 33.47
CA VAL A 11 -1.46 -3.74 33.89
C VAL A 11 -0.67 -4.56 34.90
N LEU A 12 0.52 -5.04 34.52
CA LEU A 12 1.35 -5.86 35.39
C LEU A 12 2.42 -4.99 36.06
N LEU A 13 2.27 -4.76 37.36
CA LEU A 13 3.23 -3.98 38.15
C LEU A 13 4.35 -4.89 38.62
N ALA A 14 5.60 -4.53 38.31
CA ALA A 14 6.76 -5.25 38.82
C ALA A 14 6.81 -5.19 40.36
N PRO A 15 7.42 -6.18 41.03
CA PRO A 15 7.67 -6.11 42.47
C PRO A 15 8.44 -4.84 42.84
N GLY A 16 8.21 -4.28 44.03
CA GLY A 16 8.97 -3.13 44.54
C GLY A 16 8.19 -1.81 44.54
N ALA A 17 8.90 -0.70 44.31
CA ALA A 17 8.35 0.65 44.35
C ALA A 17 7.37 0.88 43.19
N LEU A 18 6.25 1.56 43.49
CA LEU A 18 5.30 1.94 42.46
C LEU A 18 5.95 2.94 41.50
N PRO A 19 5.82 2.74 40.17
CA PRO A 19 6.38 3.69 39.21
C PRO A 19 5.67 5.05 39.28
N SER A 20 6.27 6.09 38.71
CA SER A 20 5.61 7.39 38.56
C SER A 20 4.27 7.23 37.85
N SER A 21 3.26 8.01 38.22
CA SER A 21 1.96 7.97 37.55
C SER A 21 2.02 8.36 36.06
N ASP A 22 3.09 9.06 35.66
CA ASP A 22 3.32 9.49 34.28
C ASP A 22 3.60 8.33 33.33
N VAL A 23 4.09 7.20 33.83
CA VAL A 23 4.29 6.00 32.98
C VAL A 23 2.96 5.44 32.46
N LEU A 24 1.83 5.86 33.05
CA LEU A 24 0.49 5.46 32.63
C LEU A 24 -0.13 6.41 31.58
N ILE A 25 0.64 7.36 31.02
CA ILE A 25 0.23 8.19 29.88
C ILE A 25 -0.44 7.35 28.77
N PRO A 26 0.10 6.18 28.36
CA PRO A 26 -0.54 5.39 27.31
C PRO A 26 -1.97 4.96 27.65
N LEU A 27 -2.21 4.59 28.91
CA LEU A 27 -3.55 4.17 29.37
C LEU A 27 -4.54 5.34 29.44
N ASN A 28 -4.05 6.58 29.65
CA ASN A 28 -4.88 7.78 29.60
C ASN A 28 -5.32 8.08 28.16
N ILE A 29 -4.39 8.03 27.21
CA ILE A 29 -4.66 8.28 25.79
C ILE A 29 -5.62 7.23 25.24
N LEU A 30 -5.42 5.96 25.59
CA LEU A 30 -6.31 4.87 25.23
C LEU A 30 -7.65 4.89 26.00
N ARG A 31 -7.81 5.79 27.00
CA ARG A 31 -8.99 5.93 27.85
C ARG A 31 -9.40 4.63 28.56
N VAL A 32 -8.42 3.82 28.96
CA VAL A 32 -8.61 2.52 29.64
C VAL A 32 -8.09 2.49 31.06
N ARG A 33 -7.32 3.50 31.51
CA ARG A 33 -6.67 3.50 32.85
C ARG A 33 -7.58 3.08 34.01
N LYS A 34 -8.83 3.56 34.05
CA LYS A 34 -9.78 3.23 35.13
C LYS A 34 -10.53 1.91 34.94
N GLU A 35 -10.53 1.38 33.72
CA GLU A 35 -11.21 0.15 33.31
C GLU A 35 -10.23 -1.06 33.30
N SER A 36 -8.92 -0.80 33.36
CA SER A 36 -7.89 -1.83 33.37
C SER A 36 -7.93 -2.70 34.63
N THR A 37 -7.43 -3.93 34.49
CA THR A 37 -7.14 -4.82 35.62
C THR A 37 -5.66 -4.69 36.00
N TYR A 38 -5.36 -4.28 37.23
CA TYR A 38 -4.01 -4.15 37.76
C TYR A 38 -3.60 -5.41 38.52
N LEU A 39 -2.49 -6.01 38.09
CA LEU A 39 -1.88 -7.18 38.70
C LEU A 39 -0.71 -6.73 39.59
N THR A 40 -0.73 -7.16 40.86
CA THR A 40 0.38 -6.93 41.80
C THR A 40 0.89 -8.24 42.40
N PHE A 41 2.14 -8.27 42.83
CA PHE A 41 2.72 -9.40 43.56
C PHE A 41 2.37 -9.40 45.06
N GLN A 42 1.85 -8.29 45.60
CA GLN A 42 1.56 -8.13 47.03
C GLN A 42 0.17 -7.51 47.24
N ASP A 43 -0.74 -8.26 47.87
CA ASP A 43 -2.11 -7.79 48.16
C ASP A 43 -2.11 -6.51 49.03
N SER A 44 -1.09 -6.31 49.85
CA SER A 44 -0.94 -5.12 50.70
C SER A 44 -0.76 -3.81 49.93
N GLN A 45 -0.49 -3.86 48.61
CA GLN A 45 -0.31 -2.67 47.79
C GLN A 45 -1.61 -2.13 47.18
N HIS A 46 -2.75 -2.82 47.32
CA HIS A 46 -3.99 -2.45 46.62
C HIS A 46 -4.42 -1.00 46.84
N ASP A 47 -4.47 -0.52 48.09
CA ASP A 47 -4.91 0.84 48.39
C ASP A 47 -3.90 1.91 47.96
N ALA A 48 -2.60 1.59 48.08
CA ALA A 48 -1.54 2.45 47.58
C ALA A 48 -1.63 2.63 46.06
N ILE A 49 -1.89 1.55 45.32
CA ILE A 49 -2.09 1.58 43.86
C ILE A 49 -3.31 2.44 43.49
N ARG A 50 -4.46 2.27 44.17
CA ARG A 50 -5.67 3.08 43.91
C ARG A 50 -5.40 4.56 44.06
N HIS A 51 -4.77 4.95 45.17
CA HIS A 51 -4.49 6.35 45.47
C HIS A 51 -3.43 6.93 44.53
N HIS A 52 -2.29 6.25 44.40
CA HIS A 52 -1.14 6.72 43.61
C HIS A 52 -1.47 6.87 42.13
N PHE A 53 -2.23 5.94 41.56
CA PHE A 53 -2.63 6.01 40.16
C PHE A 53 -4.02 6.61 39.93
N ASN A 54 -4.74 7.05 40.97
CA ASN A 54 -6.10 7.58 40.83
C ASN A 54 -7.02 6.64 40.03
N VAL A 55 -7.06 5.36 40.43
CA VAL A 55 -7.80 4.27 39.77
C VAL A 55 -8.79 3.59 40.71
N GLU A 56 -9.59 4.38 41.41
CA GLU A 56 -10.56 3.88 42.40
C GLU A 56 -11.53 2.81 41.86
N GLN A 57 -11.83 2.87 40.56
CA GLN A 57 -12.77 1.98 39.87
C GLN A 57 -12.10 0.74 39.26
N ALA A 58 -10.76 0.69 39.21
CA ALA A 58 -10.05 -0.40 38.57
C ALA A 58 -10.07 -1.67 39.43
N VAL A 59 -10.08 -2.82 38.75
CA VAL A 59 -9.91 -4.12 39.41
C VAL A 59 -8.43 -4.27 39.76
N ILE A 60 -8.13 -4.50 41.04
CA ILE A 60 -6.76 -4.77 41.50
C ILE A 60 -6.77 -6.15 42.15
N ILE A 61 -5.91 -7.03 41.66
CA ILE A 61 -5.84 -8.42 42.07
C ILE A 61 -4.37 -8.87 42.13
N SER A 62 -4.05 -9.78 43.05
CA SER A 62 -2.73 -10.39 43.04
C SER A 62 -2.53 -11.31 41.85
N VAL A 63 -1.29 -11.37 41.36
CA VAL A 63 -0.86 -12.29 40.31
C VAL A 63 -1.23 -13.73 40.63
N ALA A 64 -1.01 -14.18 41.88
CA ALA A 64 -1.36 -15.54 42.31
C ALA A 64 -2.86 -15.82 42.17
N SER A 65 -3.70 -14.88 42.60
CA SER A 65 -5.16 -14.98 42.50
C SER A 65 -5.63 -14.97 41.05
N PHE A 66 -5.03 -14.13 40.19
CA PHE A 66 -5.33 -14.09 38.76
C PHE A 66 -4.98 -15.41 38.06
N LEU A 67 -3.77 -15.93 38.29
CA LEU A 67 -3.32 -17.18 37.69
C LEU A 67 -4.12 -18.40 38.15
N ALA A 68 -4.72 -18.35 39.35
CA ALA A 68 -5.58 -19.41 39.88
C ALA A 68 -6.99 -19.45 39.27
N GLN A 69 -7.41 -18.42 38.53
CA GLN A 69 -8.74 -18.39 37.90
C GLN A 69 -8.81 -19.40 36.75
N ALA A 70 -9.91 -20.18 36.73
CA ALA A 70 -10.17 -21.18 35.69
C ALA A 70 -10.51 -20.53 34.34
N ASP A 71 -11.22 -19.40 34.36
CA ASP A 71 -11.45 -18.52 33.21
C ASP A 71 -10.84 -17.16 33.52
N ARG A 72 -9.74 -16.84 32.85
CA ARG A 72 -9.03 -15.56 33.02
C ARG A 72 -9.64 -14.47 32.14
N GLY A 73 -10.62 -14.79 31.29
CA GLY A 73 -11.15 -13.91 30.25
C GLY A 73 -10.15 -13.64 29.12
N SER A 74 -10.64 -13.09 28.01
CA SER A 74 -9.79 -12.55 26.95
C SER A 74 -9.35 -11.14 27.29
N TYR A 75 -8.08 -10.81 27.00
CA TYR A 75 -7.51 -9.46 27.10
C TYR A 75 -6.82 -9.11 25.79
N ASP A 76 -6.86 -7.84 25.41
CA ASP A 76 -6.25 -7.34 24.17
C ASP A 76 -4.82 -6.82 24.41
N LEU A 77 -4.57 -6.30 25.62
CA LEU A 77 -3.33 -5.63 25.97
C LEU A 77 -2.81 -6.04 27.35
N LEU A 78 -1.53 -6.41 27.42
CA LEU A 78 -0.73 -6.49 28.64
C LEU A 78 0.27 -5.33 28.67
N PHE A 79 0.05 -4.37 29.57
CA PHE A 79 0.91 -3.21 29.78
C PHE A 79 1.82 -3.40 31.00
N ILE A 80 3.13 -3.27 30.81
CA ILE A 80 4.17 -3.48 31.83
C ILE A 80 4.99 -2.18 31.96
N PRO A 81 4.65 -1.30 32.92
CA PRO A 81 5.36 -0.04 33.10
C PRO A 81 6.75 -0.24 33.69
N GLY A 82 7.73 0.53 33.22
CA GLY A 82 9.07 0.60 33.82
C GLY A 82 9.06 1.17 35.23
N THR A 83 9.98 0.71 36.08
CA THR A 83 10.18 1.24 37.44
C THR A 83 11.64 1.63 37.67
N ALA A 84 11.91 2.62 38.51
CA ALA A 84 13.28 3.13 38.71
C ALA A 84 14.25 2.08 39.31
N ASP A 85 13.72 1.06 39.99
CA ASP A 85 14.50 0.13 40.84
C ASP A 85 14.65 -1.29 40.26
N VAL A 86 14.27 -1.54 39.00
CA VAL A 86 14.25 -2.90 38.41
C VAL A 86 15.60 -3.60 38.41
N LEU A 87 16.71 -2.86 38.31
CA LEU A 87 18.06 -3.43 38.18
C LEU A 87 18.51 -4.24 39.42
N GLY A 88 17.84 -4.07 40.57
CA GLY A 88 18.11 -4.81 41.80
C GLY A 88 17.17 -5.99 42.07
N LEU A 89 16.20 -6.25 41.18
CA LEU A 89 15.16 -7.25 41.39
C LEU A 89 15.45 -8.56 40.64
N ASP A 90 15.06 -9.69 41.25
CA ASP A 90 14.95 -10.94 40.52
C ASP A 90 13.76 -10.87 39.55
N LEU A 91 14.05 -10.85 38.25
CA LEU A 91 13.06 -10.72 37.18
C LEU A 91 12.46 -12.06 36.76
N GLU A 92 13.01 -13.18 37.22
CA GLU A 92 12.53 -14.51 36.81
C GLU A 92 11.08 -14.78 37.23
N PRO A 93 10.60 -14.39 38.44
CA PRO A 93 9.19 -14.47 38.78
C PRO A 93 8.30 -13.68 37.82
N LEU A 94 8.73 -12.48 37.41
CA LEU A 94 7.99 -11.62 36.48
C LEU A 94 7.93 -12.24 35.07
N ALA A 95 9.06 -12.76 34.57
CA ALA A 95 9.13 -13.46 33.30
C ALA A 95 8.22 -14.70 33.26
N ASN A 96 8.16 -15.47 34.35
CA ASN A 96 7.27 -16.63 34.48
C ASN A 96 5.79 -16.25 34.43
N VAL A 97 5.42 -15.12 35.04
CA VAL A 97 4.06 -14.58 35.00
C VAL A 97 3.70 -14.15 33.58
N ILE A 98 4.57 -13.40 32.91
CA ILE A 98 4.35 -12.95 31.54
C ILE A 98 4.17 -14.15 30.61
N ARG A 99 5.04 -15.18 30.72
CA ARG A 99 4.91 -16.45 29.98
C ARG A 99 3.57 -17.15 30.24
N SER A 100 3.10 -17.14 31.49
CA SER A 100 1.84 -17.79 31.89
C SER A 100 0.60 -17.03 31.39
N ILE A 101 0.69 -15.71 31.24
CA ILE A 101 -0.38 -14.88 30.67
C ILE A 101 -0.38 -15.01 29.15
N TYR A 102 0.79 -14.90 28.51
CA TYR A 102 0.93 -14.93 27.06
C TYR A 102 0.68 -16.31 26.45
N GLY A 103 1.09 -17.40 27.12
CA GLY A 103 0.90 -18.77 26.65
C GLY A 103 -0.55 -19.23 26.51
N GLY A 104 -1.53 -18.38 26.85
CA GLY A 104 -2.96 -18.65 26.78
C GLY A 104 -3.62 -18.44 25.40
N GLY A 105 -2.95 -17.82 24.41
CA GLY A 105 -3.52 -17.71 23.06
C GLY A 105 -2.94 -16.61 22.16
N VAL A 106 -3.24 -16.73 20.86
CA VAL A 106 -2.93 -15.73 19.83
C VAL A 106 -3.84 -14.50 20.02
N GLY A 107 -3.27 -13.29 20.09
CA GLY A 107 -4.03 -12.04 20.04
C GLY A 107 -3.80 -11.05 21.19
N LEU A 108 -2.92 -11.35 22.15
CA LEU A 108 -2.54 -10.43 23.22
C LEU A 108 -1.32 -9.58 22.80
N ASP A 109 -1.49 -8.27 22.70
CA ASP A 109 -0.37 -7.35 22.56
C ASP A 109 0.32 -7.14 23.92
N ILE A 110 1.65 -7.03 23.91
CA ILE A 110 2.45 -6.76 25.11
C ILE A 110 3.16 -5.43 24.91
N ILE A 111 2.89 -4.45 25.77
CA ILE A 111 3.60 -3.18 25.82
C ILE A 111 4.49 -3.16 27.06
N SER A 112 5.79 -2.99 26.88
CA SER A 112 6.76 -2.88 27.96
C SER A 112 7.55 -1.57 27.85
N THR A 113 7.60 -0.77 28.92
CA THR A 113 8.25 0.56 28.89
C THR A 113 9.41 0.66 29.87
N GLY A 114 10.35 1.59 29.63
CA GLY A 114 11.46 1.86 30.55
C GLY A 114 12.26 0.61 30.91
N THR A 115 12.60 0.43 32.18
CA THR A 115 13.36 -0.73 32.65
C THR A 115 12.60 -2.06 32.60
N ALA A 116 11.26 -2.05 32.52
CA ALA A 116 10.47 -3.28 32.44
C ALA A 116 10.79 -4.07 31.16
N ARG A 117 11.34 -3.41 30.13
CA ARG A 117 11.86 -4.05 28.92
C ARG A 117 12.84 -5.18 29.23
N LEU A 118 13.58 -5.12 30.34
CA LEU A 118 14.56 -6.13 30.75
C LEU A 118 13.94 -7.44 31.27
N SER A 119 12.63 -7.46 31.54
CA SER A 119 11.98 -8.49 32.36
C SER A 119 11.18 -9.54 31.61
N SER A 120 11.00 -9.42 30.28
CA SER A 120 9.91 -10.15 29.64
C SER A 120 10.19 -11.64 29.40
N GLY A 121 11.45 -12.10 29.38
CA GLY A 121 11.83 -13.49 29.08
C GLY A 121 11.39 -13.99 27.68
N LEU A 122 10.59 -13.19 26.96
CA LEU A 122 10.00 -13.44 25.65
C LEU A 122 10.74 -12.68 24.55
N LEU A 123 11.81 -11.94 24.90
CA LEU A 123 12.54 -11.11 23.94
C LEU A 123 13.55 -11.87 23.10
N LYS A 124 13.89 -13.13 23.44
CA LYS A 124 15.03 -13.85 22.86
C LYS A 124 15.09 -13.85 21.32
N GLU A 125 13.92 -13.81 20.68
CA GLU A 125 13.78 -13.80 19.21
C GLU A 125 13.27 -12.46 18.65
N ARG A 126 13.19 -11.44 19.51
CA ARG A 126 12.59 -10.13 19.25
C ARG A 126 13.62 -9.01 19.18
N VAL A 127 13.32 -8.00 18.39
CA VAL A 127 14.04 -6.72 18.40
C VAL A 127 13.36 -5.75 19.36
N VAL A 128 14.16 -5.06 20.17
CA VAL A 128 13.68 -4.28 21.30
C VAL A 128 14.35 -2.91 21.35
N SER A 129 13.61 -1.88 21.76
CA SER A 129 14.16 -0.54 22.00
C SER A 129 15.11 -0.56 23.19
N ALA A 130 16.36 -0.16 22.96
CA ALA A 130 17.39 0.03 23.98
C ALA A 130 17.58 1.50 24.38
N ALA A 131 16.89 2.43 23.70
CA ALA A 131 16.95 3.84 24.01
C ALA A 131 16.71 4.06 25.52
N SER A 132 17.56 4.89 26.12
CA SER A 132 17.64 5.21 27.56
C SER A 132 18.03 4.09 28.54
N LEU A 133 18.39 2.88 28.08
CA LEU A 133 18.85 1.79 28.95
C LEU A 133 20.38 1.69 28.98
N ASP A 134 20.92 1.46 30.18
CA ASP A 134 22.30 1.03 30.37
C ASP A 134 22.36 -0.51 30.35
N LEU A 135 22.55 -1.09 29.17
CA LEU A 135 22.59 -2.53 28.96
C LEU A 135 23.99 -3.09 29.24
N ASN A 136 24.09 -4.05 30.16
CA ASN A 136 25.30 -4.83 30.37
C ASN A 136 25.26 -6.14 29.55
N GLU A 137 26.38 -6.90 29.54
CA GLU A 137 26.49 -8.17 28.79
C GLU A 137 25.39 -9.18 29.13
N GLN A 138 24.92 -9.19 30.39
CA GLN A 138 23.85 -10.09 30.83
C GLN A 138 22.54 -9.82 30.07
N TYR A 139 22.15 -8.55 29.91
CA TYR A 139 20.90 -8.18 29.24
C TYR A 139 20.97 -8.25 27.71
N MET A 140 22.17 -8.07 27.13
CA MET A 140 22.34 -8.13 25.68
C MET A 140 21.89 -9.46 25.07
N THR A 141 22.00 -10.56 25.82
CA THR A 141 21.58 -11.90 25.37
C THR A 141 20.09 -12.20 25.56
N THR A 142 19.35 -11.33 26.23
CA THR A 142 17.93 -11.56 26.53
C THR A 142 17.02 -11.27 25.35
N ALA A 143 17.49 -10.50 24.36
CA ALA A 143 16.79 -10.18 23.13
C ALA A 143 17.54 -10.68 21.89
N ARG A 144 16.86 -10.81 20.73
CA ARG A 144 17.55 -11.05 19.45
C ARG A 144 18.43 -9.87 19.10
N ALA A 145 17.91 -8.67 19.27
CA ALA A 145 18.64 -7.43 19.06
C ALA A 145 18.07 -6.29 19.92
N TRP A 146 18.95 -5.37 20.27
CA TRP A 146 18.66 -4.14 21.01
C TRP A 146 18.99 -2.96 20.11
N ASP A 147 17.99 -2.14 19.77
CA ASP A 147 18.19 -0.95 18.94
C ASP A 147 18.27 0.31 19.81
N ALA A 148 19.44 0.94 19.82
CA ALA A 148 19.72 2.13 20.63
C ALA A 148 19.14 3.43 20.06
N ASP A 149 18.74 3.42 18.78
CA ASP A 149 18.34 4.61 18.04
C ASP A 149 16.81 4.80 18.03
N ALA A 150 16.05 3.72 18.26
CA ALA A 150 14.60 3.74 18.24
C ALA A 150 13.98 3.87 19.63
N ASP A 151 13.17 4.93 19.84
CA ASP A 151 12.43 5.17 21.07
C ASP A 151 11.21 4.26 21.28
N VAL A 152 10.64 3.76 20.17
CA VAL A 152 9.48 2.86 20.15
C VAL A 152 9.75 1.79 19.11
N ILE A 153 9.63 0.52 19.49
CA ILE A 153 9.70 -0.62 18.58
C ILE A 153 8.47 -1.50 18.76
N ARG A 154 7.89 -1.93 17.65
CA ARG A 154 6.96 -3.05 17.54
C ARG A 154 7.66 -4.22 16.85
N ASP A 155 7.60 -5.40 17.44
CA ASP A 155 7.96 -6.68 16.83
C ASP A 155 6.79 -7.65 17.03
N VAL A 156 5.98 -7.78 15.99
CA VAL A 156 4.70 -8.50 15.95
C VAL A 156 3.71 -7.94 16.99
N GLN A 157 3.57 -8.63 18.13
CA GLN A 157 2.68 -8.25 19.24
C GLN A 157 3.44 -7.53 20.37
N PHE A 158 4.76 -7.43 20.27
CA PHE A 158 5.60 -6.86 21.31
C PHE A 158 5.94 -5.41 21.00
N TRP A 159 5.54 -4.53 21.88
CA TRP A 159 5.81 -3.11 21.84
C TRP A 159 6.76 -2.75 22.97
N THR A 160 7.82 -2.03 22.64
CA THR A 160 8.82 -1.58 23.61
C THR A 160 9.09 -0.11 23.42
N ALA A 161 9.16 0.65 24.52
CA ALA A 161 9.40 2.08 24.44
C ALA A 161 10.20 2.61 25.64
N THR A 162 10.80 3.79 25.49
CA THR A 162 11.30 4.55 26.64
C THR A 162 10.15 5.04 27.52
N ASP A 163 10.46 5.41 28.75
CA ASP A 163 9.52 5.95 29.74
C ASP A 163 9.40 7.48 29.68
N THR A 164 9.96 8.13 28.65
CA THR A 164 9.77 9.57 28.48
C THR A 164 8.31 9.88 28.13
N PRO A 165 7.74 11.00 28.60
CA PRO A 165 6.37 11.39 28.26
C PRO A 165 6.10 11.43 26.75
N GLY A 166 7.09 11.88 25.96
CA GLY A 166 7.02 11.93 24.50
C GLY A 166 6.90 10.54 23.87
N SER A 167 7.82 9.62 24.21
CA SER A 167 7.79 8.25 23.67
C SER A 167 6.56 7.48 24.12
N LEU A 168 6.07 7.70 25.34
CA LEU A 168 4.83 7.10 25.84
C LEU A 168 3.58 7.61 25.09
N LYS A 169 3.52 8.92 24.78
CA LYS A 169 2.46 9.47 23.93
C LYS A 169 2.51 8.85 22.52
N THR A 170 3.69 8.82 21.91
CA THR A 170 3.93 8.21 20.60
C THR A 170 3.50 6.75 20.56
N LEU A 171 3.94 5.95 21.54
CA LEU A 171 3.58 4.54 21.68
C LEU A 171 2.06 4.33 21.71
N ALA A 172 1.32 5.15 22.46
CA ALA A 172 -0.12 5.00 22.58
C ALA A 172 -0.86 5.28 21.27
N ILE A 173 -0.43 6.32 20.54
CA ILE A 173 -1.00 6.69 19.24
C ILE A 173 -0.71 5.60 18.20
N LEU A 174 0.54 5.13 18.13
CA LEU A 174 0.92 4.06 17.22
C LEU A 174 0.21 2.74 17.56
N TYR A 175 0.08 2.40 18.85
CA TYR A 175 -0.67 1.23 19.27
C TYR A 175 -2.15 1.31 18.84
N LYS A 176 -2.80 2.46 19.02
CA LYS A 176 -4.17 2.67 18.53
C LYS A 176 -4.24 2.41 17.03
N ALA A 177 -3.35 3.02 16.24
CA ALA A 177 -3.29 2.85 14.79
C ALA A 177 -3.01 1.41 14.34
N ALA A 178 -2.16 0.68 15.04
CA ALA A 178 -1.89 -0.73 14.75
C ALA A 178 -3.13 -1.62 14.89
N ARG A 179 -4.02 -1.32 15.86
CA ARG A 179 -5.31 -2.02 15.99
C ARG A 179 -6.26 -1.75 14.82
N HIS A 180 -6.09 -0.62 14.12
CA HIS A 180 -6.79 -0.33 12.86
C HIS A 180 -6.13 -0.98 11.63
N GLY A 181 -5.14 -1.87 11.81
CA GLY A 181 -4.37 -2.46 10.71
C GLY A 181 -3.40 -1.47 10.04
N GLY A 182 -3.21 -0.30 10.63
CA GLY A 182 -2.45 0.80 10.03
C GLY A 182 -0.95 0.77 10.26
N ILE A 183 -0.40 -0.26 10.92
CA ILE A 183 1.04 -0.38 11.18
C ILE A 183 1.47 -1.82 10.89
N SER A 184 2.61 -1.98 10.22
CA SER A 184 3.27 -3.26 9.96
C SER A 184 3.52 -4.05 11.25
N SER A 185 3.67 -5.36 11.13
CA SER A 185 4.00 -6.23 12.27
C SER A 185 5.34 -5.83 12.91
N ILE A 186 6.31 -5.34 12.14
CA ILE A 186 7.56 -4.78 12.67
C ILE A 186 7.64 -3.30 12.33
N PHE A 187 7.82 -2.47 13.35
CA PHE A 187 7.93 -1.01 13.24
C PHE A 187 9.00 -0.48 14.21
N PRO A 188 9.82 0.51 13.85
CA PRO A 188 9.96 1.12 12.52
C PRO A 188 10.49 0.12 11.48
N SER A 189 10.16 0.30 10.20
CA SER A 189 10.72 -0.52 9.12
C SER A 189 12.25 -0.48 9.11
N SER A 190 12.87 0.64 9.47
CA SER A 190 14.34 0.74 9.61
C SER A 190 14.94 -0.33 10.52
N VAL A 191 14.25 -0.70 11.60
CA VAL A 191 14.64 -1.78 12.53
C VAL A 191 14.53 -3.14 11.84
N ALA A 192 13.46 -3.37 11.08
CA ALA A 192 13.32 -4.57 10.26
C ALA A 192 14.48 -4.70 9.26
N ARG A 193 14.90 -3.60 8.61
CA ARG A 193 16.05 -3.63 7.69
C ARG A 193 17.34 -3.99 8.41
N LYS A 194 17.61 -3.30 9.53
CA LYS A 194 18.87 -3.38 10.25
C LYS A 194 19.10 -4.75 10.86
N HIS A 195 18.04 -5.41 11.35
CA HIS A 195 18.15 -6.62 12.16
C HIS A 195 17.53 -7.87 11.54
N LEU A 196 16.69 -7.73 10.52
CA LEU A 196 15.96 -8.83 9.89
C LEU A 196 16.28 -9.01 8.41
N GLY A 197 17.17 -8.20 7.82
CA GLY A 197 17.57 -8.33 6.40
C GLY A 197 16.55 -7.81 5.39
N TYR A 198 15.49 -7.13 5.84
CA TYR A 198 14.51 -6.54 4.92
C TYR A 198 15.14 -5.34 4.17
N SER A 199 15.45 -5.48 2.88
CA SER A 199 15.89 -4.35 2.04
C SER A 199 14.70 -3.72 1.30
N PRO A 200 14.11 -2.60 1.76
CA PRO A 200 13.23 -1.80 0.94
C PRO A 200 14.04 -1.05 -0.13
N ARG A 201 13.39 -0.86 -1.28
CA ARG A 201 13.89 -0.17 -2.49
C ARG A 201 14.75 1.05 -2.15
N ARG A 202 16.04 1.01 -2.46
CA ARG A 202 16.88 2.22 -2.54
C ARG A 202 16.34 3.09 -3.67
N LEU A 203 15.77 4.24 -3.33
CA LEU A 203 15.70 5.37 -4.26
C LEU A 203 17.14 5.88 -4.45
N VAL A 204 17.75 5.48 -5.56
CA VAL A 204 19.09 5.93 -5.97
C VAL A 204 19.01 7.40 -6.37
N ASP A 205 19.86 8.23 -5.79
CA ASP A 205 20.11 9.60 -6.26
C ASP A 205 21.04 9.54 -7.48
N THR A 206 20.53 9.92 -8.65
CA THR A 206 21.32 9.97 -9.90
C THR A 206 22.02 11.32 -10.07
N PRO A 207 23.24 11.37 -10.65
CA PRO A 207 23.96 12.62 -10.90
C PRO A 207 23.37 13.36 -12.10
N THR A 208 23.18 14.67 -11.94
CA THR A 208 22.84 15.62 -13.00
C THR A 208 24.08 16.04 -13.80
N ASP A 209 24.06 15.80 -15.10
CA ASP A 209 24.57 16.80 -16.06
C ASP A 209 24.01 16.56 -17.47
N THR A 210 23.31 17.56 -18.00
CA THR A 210 23.37 18.02 -19.40
C THR A 210 22.32 19.11 -19.62
N SER A 211 22.74 20.18 -20.30
CA SER A 211 21.91 21.31 -20.69
C SER A 211 21.25 21.10 -22.07
N THR A 212 20.31 22.00 -22.36
CA THR A 212 19.78 22.42 -23.69
C THR A 212 18.64 21.58 -24.30
N PRO A 213 17.87 22.13 -25.28
CA PRO A 213 17.04 23.35 -25.30
C PRO A 213 15.53 23.03 -25.44
N ALA A 214 14.69 24.00 -25.08
CA ALA A 214 13.24 23.92 -25.30
C ALA A 214 12.87 24.19 -26.76
N ALA A 215 12.11 23.28 -27.37
CA ALA A 215 11.30 23.54 -28.55
C ALA A 215 9.83 23.34 -28.16
N LEU A 216 9.09 24.45 -28.08
CA LEU A 216 7.65 24.48 -27.91
C LEU A 216 7.01 24.23 -29.29
N ALA A 217 6.46 23.03 -29.50
CA ALA A 217 5.50 22.83 -30.58
C ALA A 217 4.18 23.49 -30.18
N SER A 218 3.49 24.10 -31.15
CA SER A 218 2.22 24.79 -30.92
C SER A 218 1.07 23.78 -30.77
N GLY A 219 -0.03 24.17 -30.12
CA GLY A 219 -1.22 23.32 -29.98
C GLY A 219 -1.88 22.95 -31.32
N GLU A 220 -1.59 23.68 -32.40
CA GLU A 220 -2.09 23.38 -33.75
C GLU A 220 -1.33 22.22 -34.42
N ASP A 221 -0.02 22.10 -34.16
CA ASP A 221 0.81 20.99 -34.67
C ASP A 221 0.40 19.67 -34.02
N LEU A 222 0.14 19.69 -32.71
CA LEU A 222 -0.39 18.54 -31.97
C LEU A 222 -1.76 18.12 -32.49
N ALA A 223 -2.65 19.06 -32.81
CA ALA A 223 -3.97 18.76 -33.34
C ALA A 223 -3.93 18.08 -34.72
N ALA A 224 -2.95 18.44 -35.57
CA ALA A 224 -2.74 17.81 -36.88
C ALA A 224 -2.18 16.39 -36.75
N GLU A 225 -1.21 16.16 -35.86
CA GLU A 225 -0.67 14.81 -35.61
C GLU A 225 -1.71 13.84 -35.04
N LEU A 226 -2.64 14.33 -34.21
CA LEU A 226 -3.71 13.50 -33.64
C LEU A 226 -4.77 13.07 -34.65
N ALA A 227 -4.99 13.87 -35.69
CA ALA A 227 -6.01 13.60 -36.71
C ALA A 227 -5.66 12.39 -37.60
N ASP A 228 -4.38 12.01 -37.67
CA ASP A 228 -3.86 10.92 -38.50
C ASP A 228 -3.73 9.56 -37.75
N LEU A 229 -4.10 9.52 -36.46
CA LEU A 229 -3.97 8.32 -35.61
C LEU A 229 -5.09 7.28 -35.86
N SER A 230 -4.79 5.99 -35.64
CA SER A 230 -5.79 4.92 -35.67
C SER A 230 -6.75 5.02 -34.47
N SER A 231 -7.93 4.39 -34.51
CA SER A 231 -8.93 4.54 -33.43
C SER A 231 -8.43 4.16 -32.03
N SER A 232 -7.58 3.14 -31.90
CA SER A 232 -6.97 2.79 -30.60
C SER A 232 -5.91 3.79 -30.16
N ASP A 233 -5.16 4.34 -31.12
CA ASP A 233 -4.16 5.37 -30.86
C ASP A 233 -4.82 6.71 -30.50
N VAL A 234 -5.99 6.99 -31.07
CA VAL A 234 -6.84 8.15 -30.76
C VAL A 234 -7.33 8.10 -29.32
N ASP A 235 -7.80 6.96 -28.82
CA ASP A 235 -8.24 6.82 -27.42
C ASP A 235 -7.07 6.99 -26.44
N GLN A 236 -5.93 6.36 -26.74
CA GLN A 236 -4.73 6.49 -25.91
C GLN A 236 -4.20 7.94 -25.92
N ALA A 237 -4.14 8.58 -27.09
CA ALA A 237 -3.69 9.95 -27.23
C ALA A 237 -4.66 10.94 -26.55
N SER A 238 -5.97 10.73 -26.68
CA SER A 238 -6.98 11.53 -25.99
C SER A 238 -6.79 11.48 -24.48
N ASN A 239 -6.54 10.28 -23.95
CA ASN A 239 -6.28 10.09 -22.53
C ASN A 239 -5.01 10.84 -22.07
N LEU A 240 -3.91 10.69 -22.80
CA LEU A 240 -2.64 11.40 -22.50
C LEU A 240 -2.79 12.91 -22.53
N ILE A 241 -3.49 13.46 -23.54
CA ILE A 241 -3.75 14.90 -23.66
C ILE A 241 -4.63 15.39 -22.54
N PHE A 242 -5.61 14.59 -22.14
CA PHE A 242 -6.49 14.93 -21.02
C PHE A 242 -5.72 14.99 -19.70
N HIS A 243 -4.90 13.99 -19.40
CA HIS A 243 -4.01 14.00 -18.23
C HIS A 243 -3.03 15.18 -18.27
N PHE A 244 -2.52 15.53 -19.45
CA PHE A 244 -1.69 16.71 -19.62
C PHE A 244 -2.46 18.01 -19.35
N ALA A 245 -3.71 18.12 -19.81
CA ALA A 245 -4.58 19.26 -19.50
C ALA A 245 -4.84 19.36 -17.99
N ILE A 246 -5.19 18.25 -17.32
CA ILE A 246 -5.36 18.21 -15.86
C ILE A 246 -4.09 18.71 -15.17
N ARG A 247 -2.92 18.21 -15.58
CA ARG A 247 -1.64 18.63 -15.03
C ARG A 247 -1.45 20.14 -15.13
N LEU A 248 -1.68 20.73 -16.30
CA LEU A 248 -1.61 22.18 -16.49
C LEU A 248 -2.55 22.92 -15.54
N GLY A 249 -3.78 22.44 -15.36
CA GLY A 249 -4.73 22.99 -14.41
C GLY A 249 -4.24 22.91 -12.96
N LEU A 250 -3.71 21.77 -12.54
CA LEU A 250 -3.13 21.56 -11.20
C LEU A 250 -1.89 22.44 -10.94
N GLU A 251 -1.10 22.73 -11.98
CA GLU A 251 0.03 23.65 -11.93
C GLU A 251 -0.38 25.14 -11.91
N GLY A 252 -1.68 25.43 -12.12
CA GLY A 252 -2.24 26.79 -12.12
C GLY A 252 -2.38 27.42 -13.51
N PHE A 253 -2.00 26.71 -14.58
CA PHE A 253 -2.12 27.17 -15.97
C PHE A 253 -3.52 26.89 -16.55
N THR A 254 -4.56 27.44 -15.91
CA THR A 254 -5.97 27.17 -16.26
C THR A 254 -6.31 27.52 -17.72
N ASP A 255 -5.79 28.63 -18.25
CA ASP A 255 -6.02 29.01 -19.65
C ASP A 255 -5.39 28.02 -20.64
N ALA A 256 -4.22 27.49 -20.31
CA ALA A 256 -3.54 26.48 -21.12
C ALA A 256 -4.27 25.13 -21.06
N CYS A 257 -4.71 24.71 -19.86
CA CYS A 257 -5.59 23.56 -19.66
C CYS A 257 -6.85 23.67 -20.54
N ASN A 258 -7.55 24.82 -20.48
CA ASN A 258 -8.75 25.07 -21.27
C ASN A 258 -8.47 25.03 -22.77
N SER A 259 -7.35 25.61 -23.22
CA SER A 259 -6.96 25.64 -24.63
C SER A 259 -6.69 24.24 -25.17
N VAL A 260 -5.94 23.42 -24.43
CA VAL A 260 -5.65 22.02 -24.79
C VAL A 260 -6.94 21.21 -24.83
N LEU A 261 -7.79 21.32 -23.81
CA LEU A 261 -9.05 20.58 -23.71
C LEU A 261 -10.01 20.94 -24.86
N LEU A 262 -10.22 22.23 -25.14
CA LEU A 262 -11.09 22.67 -26.23
C LEU A 262 -10.55 22.25 -27.60
N THR A 263 -9.23 22.24 -27.77
CA THR A 263 -8.59 21.74 -29.00
C THR A 263 -8.83 20.25 -29.17
N LEU A 264 -8.67 19.46 -28.10
CA LEU A 264 -8.97 18.03 -28.10
C LEU A 264 -10.44 17.77 -28.47
N LEU A 265 -11.39 18.46 -27.81
CA LEU A 265 -12.82 18.28 -28.07
C LEU A 265 -13.23 18.76 -29.48
N LYS A 266 -12.53 19.74 -30.05
CA LYS A 266 -12.77 20.18 -31.43
C LYS A 266 -12.24 19.18 -32.45
N ALA A 267 -11.05 18.62 -32.21
CA ALA A 267 -10.43 17.63 -33.08
C ALA A 267 -11.13 16.27 -32.98
N LEU A 268 -11.57 15.90 -31.78
CA LEU A 268 -12.19 14.62 -31.44
C LEU A 268 -13.48 14.85 -30.64
N PRO A 269 -14.60 15.18 -31.32
CA PRO A 269 -15.88 15.49 -30.66
C PRO A 269 -16.40 14.38 -29.74
N ASN A 270 -16.04 13.12 -30.01
CA ASN A 270 -16.47 11.96 -29.25
C ASN A 270 -15.47 11.55 -28.14
N ALA A 271 -14.36 12.29 -27.96
CA ALA A 271 -13.37 11.97 -26.93
C ALA A 271 -13.96 11.94 -25.52
N LEU A 272 -15.07 12.67 -25.26
CA LEU A 272 -15.74 12.64 -23.96
C LEU A 272 -16.29 11.25 -23.62
N GLU A 273 -16.85 10.55 -24.61
CA GLU A 273 -17.41 9.20 -24.42
C GLU A 273 -16.29 8.21 -24.05
N SER A 274 -15.10 8.36 -24.64
CA SER A 274 -13.96 7.51 -24.32
C SER A 274 -13.25 7.89 -23.03
N LEU A 275 -13.25 9.16 -22.62
CA LEU A 275 -12.63 9.62 -21.37
C LEU A 275 -13.45 9.25 -20.13
N GLY A 276 -14.78 9.34 -20.21
CA GLY A 276 -15.72 8.97 -19.15
C GLY A 276 -15.86 9.98 -18.01
N GLU A 277 -16.77 9.69 -17.07
CA GLU A 277 -17.07 10.55 -15.93
C GLU A 277 -15.86 10.93 -15.06
N PRO A 278 -14.93 10.01 -14.72
CA PRO A 278 -13.85 10.33 -13.78
C PRO A 278 -12.97 11.51 -14.27
N CYS A 279 -12.71 11.54 -15.58
CA CYS A 279 -12.01 12.62 -16.26
C CYS A 279 -12.79 13.93 -16.19
N MET A 280 -14.06 13.91 -16.57
CA MET A 280 -14.94 15.09 -16.56
C MET A 280 -15.07 15.71 -15.16
N ARG A 281 -15.25 14.89 -14.11
CA ARG A 281 -15.36 15.35 -12.71
C ARG A 281 -14.13 16.14 -12.26
N SER A 282 -12.95 15.64 -12.62
CA SER A 282 -11.65 16.28 -12.30
C SER A 282 -11.56 17.70 -12.88
N ILE A 283 -11.97 17.87 -14.14
CA ILE A 283 -11.99 19.17 -14.83
C ILE A 283 -13.05 20.11 -14.24
N GLU A 284 -14.24 19.60 -13.93
CA GLU A 284 -15.29 20.41 -13.30
C GLU A 284 -14.88 20.94 -11.93
N TYR A 285 -14.16 20.16 -11.11
CA TYR A 285 -13.58 20.67 -9.87
C TYR A 285 -12.52 21.76 -10.09
N MET A 286 -11.70 21.65 -11.13
CA MET A 286 -10.74 22.71 -11.49
C MET A 286 -11.44 23.99 -11.95
N TRP A 287 -12.54 23.88 -12.69
CA TRP A 287 -13.35 25.02 -13.11
C TRP A 287 -14.15 25.65 -11.97
N GLU A 288 -14.72 24.83 -11.07
CA GLU A 288 -15.37 25.32 -9.85
C GLU A 288 -14.39 26.14 -9.03
N SER A 289 -13.18 25.64 -8.85
CA SER A 289 -12.17 26.37 -8.10
C SER A 289 -11.77 27.64 -8.84
N SER A 290 -11.40 27.55 -10.12
CA SER A 290 -10.86 28.69 -10.88
C SER A 290 -11.88 29.77 -11.24
N GLY A 291 -13.16 29.41 -11.32
CA GLY A 291 -14.21 30.26 -11.89
C GLY A 291 -14.09 30.42 -13.42
N GLN A 292 -13.23 29.65 -14.09
CA GLN A 292 -12.91 29.80 -15.52
C GLN A 292 -13.40 28.59 -16.34
N ARG A 293 -14.72 28.31 -16.28
CA ARG A 293 -15.34 27.26 -17.09
C ARG A 293 -15.52 27.71 -18.55
N PRO A 294 -14.89 27.07 -19.54
CA PRO A 294 -15.13 27.34 -20.94
C PRO A 294 -16.47 26.74 -21.42
N SER A 295 -16.86 27.08 -22.65
CA SER A 295 -18.01 26.45 -23.30
C SER A 295 -17.64 25.03 -23.74
N VAL A 296 -18.23 24.02 -23.12
CA VAL A 296 -17.99 22.58 -23.38
C VAL A 296 -19.30 21.86 -23.66
N PRO A 297 -19.27 20.67 -24.33
CA PRO A 297 -20.49 20.03 -24.83
C PRO A 297 -21.34 19.34 -23.76
N TRP A 298 -20.94 19.37 -22.48
CA TRP A 298 -21.73 18.83 -21.37
C TRP A 298 -22.23 19.92 -20.42
N ASN A 299 -23.34 19.60 -19.75
CA ASN A 299 -24.02 20.51 -18.82
C ASN A 299 -23.14 20.86 -17.62
N VAL A 300 -23.30 22.08 -17.13
CA VAL A 300 -22.68 22.51 -15.88
C VAL A 300 -23.28 21.67 -14.73
N PRO A 301 -22.47 20.92 -13.96
CA PRO A 301 -22.98 20.21 -12.79
C PRO A 301 -23.47 21.19 -11.74
N SER A 302 -24.53 20.82 -11.02
CA SER A 302 -24.96 21.60 -9.86
C SER A 302 -23.96 21.47 -8.70
N LEU A 303 -24.04 22.35 -7.71
CA LEU A 303 -23.23 22.22 -6.50
C LEU A 303 -23.52 20.90 -5.77
N GLU A 304 -24.78 20.46 -5.75
CA GLU A 304 -25.19 19.18 -5.18
C GLU A 304 -24.56 17.99 -5.92
N ASP A 305 -24.39 18.07 -7.24
CA ASP A 305 -23.68 17.03 -8.01
C ASP A 305 -22.20 16.98 -7.62
N LEU A 306 -21.54 18.13 -7.49
CA LEU A 306 -20.14 18.21 -7.07
C LEU A 306 -19.92 17.64 -5.66
N ASP A 307 -20.83 17.96 -4.73
CA ASP A 307 -20.81 17.45 -3.34
C ASP A 307 -21.06 15.94 -3.31
N ARG A 308 -22.00 15.43 -4.13
CA ARG A 308 -22.25 13.99 -4.27
C ARG A 308 -21.02 13.26 -4.79
N TRP A 309 -20.37 13.77 -5.84
CA TRP A 309 -19.15 13.19 -6.38
C TRP A 309 -18.00 13.15 -5.36
N GLU A 310 -17.88 14.20 -4.53
CA GLU A 310 -16.86 14.23 -3.48
C GLU A 310 -17.14 13.17 -2.41
N LEU A 311 -18.41 13.01 -2.01
CA LEU A 311 -18.83 11.99 -1.06
C LEU A 311 -18.59 10.57 -1.60
N GLU A 312 -18.84 10.33 -2.89
CA GLU A 312 -18.54 9.07 -3.57
C GLU A 312 -17.05 8.73 -3.47
N VAL A 313 -16.16 9.68 -3.80
CA VAL A 313 -14.71 9.48 -3.68
C VAL A 313 -14.33 9.18 -2.23
N ARG A 314 -14.78 10.00 -1.26
CA ARG A 314 -14.49 9.79 0.17
C ARG A 314 -14.94 8.41 0.66
N SER A 315 -16.08 7.92 0.18
CA SER A 315 -16.63 6.61 0.53
C SER A 315 -15.80 5.46 -0.05
N SER A 316 -15.41 5.55 -1.33
CA SER A 316 -14.59 4.54 -2.00
C SER A 316 -13.21 4.36 -1.35
N TYR A 317 -12.67 5.41 -0.74
CA TYR A 317 -11.38 5.38 -0.03
C TYR A 317 -11.51 5.12 1.48
N GLN A 318 -12.71 4.79 1.97
CA GLN A 318 -12.97 4.43 3.37
C GLN A 318 -12.33 5.42 4.36
N LEU A 319 -12.52 6.73 4.13
CA LEU A 319 -12.04 7.71 5.09
C LEU A 319 -12.71 7.50 6.46
N PRO A 320 -11.96 7.65 7.57
CA PRO A 320 -12.49 7.44 8.91
C PRO A 320 -13.56 8.48 9.26
N ALA A 321 -14.36 8.15 10.26
CA ALA A 321 -15.27 9.12 10.86
C ALA A 321 -14.50 10.30 11.48
N ASP A 322 -15.14 11.47 11.53
CA ASP A 322 -14.55 12.72 12.01
C ASP A 322 -13.93 12.60 13.41
N GLU A 323 -14.53 11.78 14.28
CA GLU A 323 -14.06 11.54 15.65
C GLU A 323 -12.71 10.81 15.75
N ASP A 324 -12.34 10.03 14.74
CA ASP A 324 -11.06 9.30 14.69
C ASP A 324 -10.00 9.99 13.83
N ARG A 325 -10.40 11.04 13.08
CA ARG A 325 -9.55 11.69 12.07
C ARG A 325 -8.27 12.27 12.66
N GLU A 326 -8.36 13.00 13.76
CA GLU A 326 -7.18 13.63 14.39
C GLU A 326 -6.19 12.57 14.90
N ASP A 327 -6.67 11.51 15.54
CA ASP A 327 -5.82 10.43 16.04
C ASP A 327 -5.10 9.70 14.89
N ILE A 328 -5.79 9.49 13.77
CA ILE A 328 -5.22 8.88 12.56
C ILE A 328 -4.17 9.80 11.93
N LEU A 329 -4.46 11.10 11.82
CA LEU A 329 -3.50 12.07 11.31
C LEU A 329 -2.26 12.18 12.20
N GLU A 330 -2.41 12.17 13.53
CA GLU A 330 -1.29 12.11 14.48
C GLU A 330 -0.46 10.85 14.25
N SER A 331 -1.10 9.70 14.05
CA SER A 331 -0.39 8.45 13.74
C SER A 331 0.37 8.52 12.43
N ILE A 332 -0.23 9.03 11.35
CA ILE A 332 0.42 9.18 10.04
C ILE A 332 1.65 10.07 10.17
N LYS A 333 1.52 11.23 10.84
CA LYS A 333 2.63 12.15 11.09
C LYS A 333 3.77 11.47 11.85
N LEU A 334 3.46 10.68 12.88
CA LEU A 334 4.46 9.94 13.65
C LEU A 334 5.16 8.87 12.81
N ARG A 335 4.41 8.09 12.02
CA ARG A 335 4.98 7.06 11.12
C ARG A 335 5.95 7.67 10.11
N ILE A 336 5.55 8.76 9.47
CA ILE A 336 6.40 9.50 8.53
C ILE A 336 7.65 10.04 9.23
N THR A 337 7.50 10.62 10.43
CA THR A 337 8.62 11.24 11.15
C THR A 337 9.63 10.21 11.65
N ILE A 338 9.15 9.07 12.17
CA ILE A 338 9.99 8.05 12.81
C ILE A 338 10.63 7.13 11.75
N ASP A 339 9.87 6.74 10.73
CA ASP A 339 10.29 5.68 9.82
C ASP A 339 10.49 6.15 8.37
N GLY A 340 10.08 7.38 8.06
CA GLY A 340 9.93 7.81 6.67
C GLY A 340 8.88 6.97 5.94
N ASP A 341 7.93 6.37 6.66
CA ASP A 341 6.91 5.50 6.12
C ASP A 341 5.80 6.31 5.46
N TRP A 342 5.82 6.35 4.13
CA TRP A 342 4.82 6.99 3.29
C TRP A 342 3.77 6.00 2.75
N TYR A 343 3.85 4.73 3.16
CA TYR A 343 2.88 3.70 2.78
C TYR A 343 1.73 3.68 3.79
N LEU A 344 0.77 4.58 3.61
CA LEU A 344 -0.20 4.93 4.65
C LEU A 344 -1.40 3.98 4.80
N THR A 345 -1.26 2.70 4.42
CA THR A 345 -2.33 1.68 4.51
C THR A 345 -3.04 1.73 5.87
N PRO A 346 -4.38 1.68 5.89
CA PRO A 346 -5.30 1.49 4.75
C PRO A 346 -5.56 2.75 3.90
N TYR A 347 -4.96 3.89 4.24
CA TYR A 347 -5.23 5.17 3.60
C TYR A 347 -4.26 5.44 2.44
N THR A 348 -4.73 6.18 1.44
CA THR A 348 -3.84 6.75 0.42
C THR A 348 -3.25 8.08 0.92
N LEU A 349 -2.10 8.48 0.38
CA LEU A 349 -1.52 9.79 0.68
C LEU A 349 -2.45 10.96 0.29
N ALA A 350 -3.19 10.83 -0.81
CA ALA A 350 -4.23 11.79 -1.21
C ALA A 350 -5.37 11.88 -0.18
N GLY A 351 -5.82 10.73 0.34
CA GLY A 351 -6.79 10.67 1.43
C GLY A 351 -6.26 11.31 2.71
N ALA A 352 -5.01 11.06 3.07
CA ALA A 352 -4.36 11.67 4.23
C ALA A 352 -4.25 13.20 4.13
N ILE A 353 -3.88 13.74 2.96
CA ILE A 353 -3.85 15.19 2.72
C ILE A 353 -5.26 15.77 2.84
N THR A 354 -6.27 15.09 2.30
CA THR A 354 -7.67 15.53 2.42
C THR A 354 -8.12 15.58 3.87
N MET A 355 -7.84 14.53 4.65
CA MET A 355 -8.11 14.52 6.09
C MET A 355 -7.39 15.66 6.82
N ALA A 356 -6.13 15.92 6.48
CA ALA A 356 -5.35 17.00 7.08
C ALA A 356 -5.99 18.37 6.80
N LEU A 357 -6.41 18.62 5.56
CA LEU A 357 -7.14 19.85 5.21
C LEU A 357 -8.45 19.97 5.99
N ASP A 358 -9.23 18.89 6.08
CA ASP A 358 -10.51 18.92 6.81
C ASP A 358 -10.30 19.14 8.32
N ALA A 359 -9.14 18.77 8.87
CA ALA A 359 -8.75 19.00 10.26
C ALA A 359 -8.03 20.35 10.49
N GLY A 360 -7.84 21.16 9.44
CA GLY A 360 -7.10 22.43 9.53
C GLY A 360 -5.58 22.29 9.69
N TRP A 361 -5.01 21.14 9.32
CA TRP A 361 -3.56 20.88 9.32
C TRP A 361 -2.93 21.30 7.99
N ASP A 362 -3.10 22.58 7.63
CA ASP A 362 -2.70 23.12 6.32
C ASP A 362 -1.21 22.92 6.01
N ASP A 363 -0.34 23.09 7.01
CA ASP A 363 1.10 22.93 6.85
C ASP A 363 1.49 21.48 6.54
N GLN A 364 0.91 20.51 7.26
CA GLN A 364 1.12 19.09 6.98
C GLN A 364 0.53 18.70 5.63
N ALA A 365 -0.66 19.20 5.29
CA ALA A 365 -1.27 18.96 3.99
C ALA A 365 -0.36 19.44 2.84
N ARG A 366 0.27 20.62 2.99
CA ARG A 366 1.24 21.15 2.01
C ARG A 366 2.48 20.28 1.90
N GLU A 367 3.08 19.89 3.04
CA GLU A 367 4.26 19.01 3.06
C GLU A 367 3.97 17.67 2.37
N TRP A 368 2.84 17.04 2.72
CA TRP A 368 2.45 15.75 2.18
C TRP A 368 2.05 15.84 0.71
N MET A 369 1.46 16.97 0.27
CA MET A 369 1.19 17.25 -1.15
C MET A 369 2.48 17.34 -1.98
N LEU A 370 3.52 18.01 -1.46
CA LEU A 370 4.84 18.02 -2.12
C LEU A 370 5.36 16.59 -2.30
N LYS A 371 5.28 15.77 -1.25
CA LYS A 371 5.71 14.38 -1.31
C LYS A 371 4.87 13.56 -2.28
N LEU A 372 3.55 13.75 -2.32
CA LEU A 372 2.65 13.09 -3.25
C LEU A 372 3.09 13.34 -4.69
N VAL A 373 3.28 14.60 -5.07
CA VAL A 373 3.72 14.99 -6.42
C VAL A 373 5.12 14.45 -6.74
N GLN A 374 6.05 14.48 -5.78
CA GLN A 374 7.41 13.95 -5.96
C GLN A 374 7.42 12.43 -6.17
N THR A 375 6.71 11.68 -5.33
CA THR A 375 6.61 10.21 -5.45
C THR A 375 5.93 9.81 -6.75
N ALA A 376 4.82 10.49 -7.05
CA ALA A 376 4.08 10.33 -8.29
C ALA A 376 4.92 10.53 -9.55
N SER A 377 5.68 11.62 -9.60
CA SER A 377 6.52 11.96 -10.75
C SER A 377 7.65 10.97 -10.98
N LYS A 378 8.08 10.27 -9.92
CA LYS A 378 9.08 9.20 -9.98
C LYS A 378 8.48 7.82 -10.30
N SER A 379 7.16 7.66 -10.18
CA SER A 379 6.49 6.39 -10.46
C SER A 379 6.36 6.15 -11.96
N ASP A 380 6.33 4.87 -12.38
CA ASP A 380 6.06 4.49 -13.77
C ASP A 380 4.60 4.78 -14.16
N MET A 381 3.75 5.21 -13.22
CA MET A 381 2.35 5.60 -13.40
C MET A 381 2.18 7.14 -13.48
N ARG A 382 2.98 7.80 -14.32
CA ARG A 382 3.04 9.28 -14.39
C ARG A 382 1.74 9.97 -14.79
N ASP A 383 0.79 9.26 -15.40
CA ASP A 383 -0.51 9.84 -15.74
C ASP A 383 -1.50 9.72 -14.57
N VAL A 384 -1.33 8.70 -13.72
CA VAL A 384 -2.27 8.36 -12.64
C VAL A 384 -2.26 9.39 -11.52
N TRP A 385 -1.12 10.05 -11.24
CA TRP A 385 -1.07 10.97 -10.11
C TRP A 385 -1.87 12.25 -10.32
N THR A 386 -1.94 12.74 -11.57
CA THR A 386 -2.79 13.88 -11.91
C THR A 386 -4.23 13.58 -11.55
N PHE A 387 -4.62 12.32 -11.77
CA PHE A 387 -5.92 11.78 -11.42
C PHE A 387 -6.09 11.55 -9.91
N ASP A 388 -5.05 11.08 -9.22
CA ASP A 388 -5.03 10.93 -7.76
C ASP A 388 -5.16 12.24 -7.02
N ILE A 389 -4.73 13.37 -7.61
CA ILE A 389 -4.98 14.70 -7.06
C ILE A 389 -6.33 15.23 -7.53
N ALA A 390 -6.59 15.20 -8.83
CA ALA A 390 -7.74 15.88 -9.42
C ALA A 390 -9.09 15.23 -9.11
N ARG A 391 -9.11 13.96 -8.68
CA ARG A 391 -10.35 13.35 -8.17
C ARG A 391 -10.81 13.92 -6.82
N TRP A 392 -9.93 14.62 -6.09
CA TRP A 392 -10.25 15.20 -4.79
C TRP A 392 -10.44 16.71 -4.90
N ARG A 393 -11.67 17.18 -4.72
CA ARG A 393 -11.99 18.61 -4.72
C ARG A 393 -11.14 19.43 -3.73
N PRO A 394 -10.86 18.99 -2.49
CA PRO A 394 -9.96 19.72 -1.57
C PRO A 394 -8.52 19.83 -2.10
N LEU A 395 -8.02 18.79 -2.77
CA LEU A 395 -6.64 18.79 -3.29
C LEU A 395 -6.48 19.69 -4.51
N ILE A 396 -7.51 19.84 -5.35
CA ILE A 396 -7.52 20.85 -6.42
C ILE A 396 -7.45 22.27 -5.82
N ARG A 397 -8.19 22.54 -4.75
CA ARG A 397 -8.10 23.85 -4.09
C ARG A 397 -6.70 24.09 -3.53
N LEU A 398 -6.08 23.07 -2.94
CA LEU A 398 -4.70 23.14 -2.45
C LEU A 398 -3.69 23.33 -3.59
N SER A 399 -3.87 22.67 -4.75
CA SER A 399 -2.94 22.77 -5.89
C SER A 399 -2.81 24.21 -6.40
N ARG A 400 -3.91 24.97 -6.35
CA ARG A 400 -3.96 26.39 -6.76
C ARG A 400 -3.15 27.34 -5.91
N THR A 401 -2.67 26.91 -4.75
CA THR A 401 -1.69 27.71 -4.00
C THR A 401 -0.29 27.66 -4.64
N GLY A 402 -0.13 27.00 -5.80
CA GLY A 402 1.14 26.83 -6.50
C GLY A 402 2.00 25.67 -5.98
N ILE A 403 1.49 24.87 -5.03
CA ILE A 403 2.28 23.82 -4.35
C ILE A 403 2.70 22.71 -5.33
N VAL A 404 1.87 22.39 -6.33
CA VAL A 404 2.18 21.39 -7.36
C VAL A 404 3.29 21.90 -8.27
N ALA A 405 3.20 23.15 -8.73
CA ALA A 405 4.25 23.77 -9.54
C ALA A 405 5.59 23.84 -8.78
N GLN A 406 5.55 24.19 -7.49
CA GLN A 406 6.73 24.18 -6.62
C GLN A 406 7.34 22.78 -6.48
N ALA A 407 6.51 21.74 -6.27
CA ALA A 407 6.98 20.36 -6.19
C ALA A 407 7.67 19.93 -7.48
N LEU A 408 7.06 20.21 -8.63
CA LEU A 408 7.62 19.84 -9.94
C LEU A 408 8.92 20.58 -10.23
N GLN A 409 9.05 21.86 -9.86
CA GLN A 409 10.30 22.61 -9.98
C GLN A 409 11.43 22.04 -9.11
N SER A 410 11.10 21.40 -7.98
CA SER A 410 12.10 20.75 -7.11
C SER A 410 12.69 19.47 -7.73
N LEU A 411 12.00 18.88 -8.71
CA LEU A 411 12.47 17.73 -9.48
C LEU A 411 13.38 18.24 -10.60
N ARG A 412 14.66 18.42 -10.30
CA ARG A 412 15.67 19.02 -11.21
C ARG A 412 15.82 18.32 -12.56
N THR A 413 15.34 17.08 -12.71
CA THR A 413 15.23 16.39 -14.00
C THR A 413 13.90 16.78 -14.64
N SER A 414 13.95 17.53 -15.76
CA SER A 414 12.73 17.77 -16.53
C SER A 414 12.03 16.43 -16.80
N SER A 415 10.70 16.39 -16.69
CA SER A 415 9.93 15.16 -16.89
C SER A 415 10.26 14.46 -18.22
N VAL A 416 10.72 15.23 -19.22
CA VAL A 416 11.18 14.75 -20.53
C VAL A 416 12.45 13.89 -20.44
N VAL A 417 13.47 14.31 -19.71
CA VAL A 417 14.72 13.52 -19.55
C VAL A 417 14.41 12.21 -18.82
N ALA A 418 13.64 12.27 -17.74
CA ALA A 418 13.22 11.07 -17.04
C ALA A 418 12.33 10.17 -17.91
N LEU A 419 11.53 10.73 -18.84
CA LEU A 419 10.74 9.95 -19.80
C LEU A 419 11.64 9.27 -20.84
N ASP A 420 12.64 9.98 -21.36
CA ASP A 420 13.54 9.42 -22.37
C ASP A 420 14.44 8.35 -21.75
N GLU A 421 14.96 8.55 -20.53
CA GLU A 421 15.69 7.52 -19.78
C GLU A 421 14.83 6.27 -19.54
N GLN A 422 13.57 6.46 -19.11
CA GLN A 422 12.65 5.34 -18.90
C GLN A 422 12.30 4.63 -20.22
N ARG A 423 12.11 5.39 -21.31
CA ARG A 423 11.83 4.83 -22.63
C ARG A 423 13.03 4.03 -23.16
N VAL A 424 14.23 4.60 -23.06
CA VAL A 424 15.48 3.94 -23.44
C VAL A 424 15.70 2.68 -22.60
N SER A 425 15.48 2.75 -21.28
CA SER A 425 15.56 1.58 -20.39
C SER A 425 14.52 0.51 -20.77
N SER A 426 13.27 0.90 -20.98
CA SER A 426 12.19 -0.02 -21.33
C SER A 426 12.43 -0.70 -22.68
N GLN A 427 12.88 0.06 -23.69
CA GLN A 427 13.26 -0.48 -25.00
C GLN A 427 14.45 -1.44 -24.87
N SER A 428 15.47 -1.07 -24.09
CA SER A 428 16.64 -1.93 -23.89
C SER A 428 16.30 -3.27 -23.25
N ILE A 429 15.23 -3.33 -22.45
CA ILE A 429 14.75 -4.56 -21.79
C ILE A 429 13.80 -5.36 -22.69
N ALA A 430 12.93 -4.69 -23.44
CA ALA A 430 11.99 -5.35 -24.36
C ALA A 430 12.70 -6.20 -25.43
N ASP A 431 13.88 -5.75 -25.87
CA ASP A 431 14.70 -6.44 -26.86
C ASP A 431 15.51 -7.63 -26.28
N LEU A 432 15.52 -7.83 -24.96
CA LEU A 432 16.29 -8.91 -24.34
C LEU A 432 15.65 -10.28 -24.60
N PRO A 433 16.45 -11.33 -24.89
CA PRO A 433 15.93 -12.68 -24.96
C PRO A 433 15.51 -13.17 -23.57
N TRP A 434 14.58 -14.14 -23.51
CA TRP A 434 14.12 -14.74 -22.25
C TRP A 434 15.27 -15.28 -21.38
N SER A 435 16.31 -15.81 -22.02
CA SER A 435 17.52 -16.32 -21.35
C SER A 435 18.32 -15.25 -20.61
N THR A 436 18.08 -13.97 -20.91
CA THR A 436 18.68 -12.84 -20.19
C THR A 436 17.66 -12.21 -19.26
N LEU A 437 16.42 -12.03 -19.74
CA LEU A 437 15.35 -11.37 -19.02
C LEU A 437 14.96 -12.09 -17.72
N VAL A 438 14.83 -13.42 -17.74
CA VAL A 438 14.42 -14.18 -16.55
C VAL A 438 15.52 -14.18 -15.46
N PRO A 439 16.81 -14.40 -15.79
CA PRO A 439 17.91 -14.25 -14.83
C PRO A 439 17.98 -12.91 -14.11
N MET A 440 17.62 -11.80 -14.76
CA MET A 440 17.60 -10.48 -14.11
C MET A 440 16.72 -10.46 -12.86
N LEU A 441 15.64 -11.25 -12.85
CA LEU A 441 14.70 -11.28 -11.73
C LEU A 441 15.32 -11.82 -10.44
N ASP A 442 16.42 -12.59 -10.49
CA ASP A 442 17.03 -13.21 -9.31
C ASP A 442 17.49 -12.19 -8.26
N VAL A 443 17.74 -10.93 -8.64
CA VAL A 443 18.02 -9.83 -7.70
C VAL A 443 16.86 -9.52 -6.76
N LEU A 444 15.64 -9.93 -7.13
CA LEU A 444 14.41 -9.67 -6.37
C LEU A 444 14.12 -10.75 -5.31
N LYS A 445 15.02 -11.73 -5.15
CA LYS A 445 14.84 -12.90 -4.29
C LYS A 445 14.81 -12.55 -2.80
N TRP A 446 14.14 -13.39 -2.01
CA TRP A 446 14.39 -13.40 -0.57
C TRP A 446 15.79 -13.92 -0.27
N GLU A 447 16.42 -13.38 0.77
CA GLU A 447 17.74 -13.83 1.26
C GLU A 447 17.75 -15.33 1.62
N GLN A 448 16.57 -15.91 1.89
CA GLN A 448 16.38 -17.32 2.23
C GLN A 448 16.43 -18.24 1.00
N HIS A 449 16.22 -17.71 -0.20
CA HIS A 449 16.25 -18.49 -1.43
C HIS A 449 17.62 -18.36 -2.10
N ASP A 450 18.22 -19.50 -2.43
CA ASP A 450 19.45 -19.53 -3.22
C ASP A 450 19.23 -18.92 -4.61
N THR A 451 18.04 -19.11 -5.19
CA THR A 451 17.60 -18.50 -6.45
C THR A 451 16.07 -18.41 -6.50
N LEU A 452 15.54 -17.41 -7.23
CA LEU A 452 14.12 -17.34 -7.59
C LEU A 452 13.75 -18.31 -8.72
N ILE A 453 14.73 -18.75 -9.50
CA ILE A 453 14.51 -19.35 -10.81
C ILE A 453 14.43 -20.86 -10.66
N LYS A 454 13.27 -21.44 -10.95
CA LYS A 454 13.11 -22.90 -10.95
C LYS A 454 13.80 -23.50 -12.19
N PRO A 455 14.27 -24.77 -12.13
CA PRO A 455 14.87 -25.44 -13.27
C PRO A 455 13.97 -25.36 -14.52
N PRO A 456 14.52 -25.20 -15.74
CA PRO A 456 13.71 -25.07 -16.95
C PRO A 456 12.82 -26.29 -17.21
N ALA A 457 11.64 -26.06 -17.79
CA ALA A 457 10.74 -27.13 -18.21
C ALA A 457 11.29 -27.84 -19.45
N SER A 458 11.12 -29.16 -19.52
CA SER A 458 11.39 -29.87 -20.77
C SER A 458 10.26 -29.64 -21.79
N PRO A 459 10.55 -29.62 -23.09
CA PRO A 459 9.51 -29.55 -24.12
C PRO A 459 8.44 -30.65 -23.99
N SER A 460 8.84 -31.83 -23.51
CA SER A 460 7.91 -32.93 -23.22
C SER A 460 6.99 -32.65 -22.04
N ALA A 461 7.48 -31.99 -20.99
CA ALA A 461 6.64 -31.63 -19.83
C ALA A 461 5.60 -30.58 -20.22
N ILE A 462 5.99 -29.60 -21.04
CA ILE A 462 5.06 -28.61 -21.61
C ILE A 462 3.99 -29.31 -22.45
N LYS A 463 4.40 -30.20 -23.36
CA LYS A 463 3.46 -30.95 -24.19
C LYS A 463 2.49 -31.81 -23.37
N GLN A 464 2.97 -32.48 -22.32
CA GLN A 464 2.13 -33.27 -21.42
C GLN A 464 1.12 -32.39 -20.67
N ALA A 465 1.51 -31.19 -20.25
CA ALA A 465 0.59 -30.24 -19.64
C ALA A 465 -0.46 -29.75 -20.65
N GLU A 466 -0.08 -29.44 -21.89
CA GLU A 466 -1.03 -29.08 -22.96
C GLU A 466 -2.02 -30.22 -23.24
N GLU A 467 -1.55 -31.47 -23.31
CA GLU A 467 -2.40 -32.66 -23.46
C GLU A 467 -3.35 -32.82 -22.28
N ARG A 468 -2.90 -32.57 -21.04
CA ARG A 468 -3.71 -32.64 -19.81
C ARG A 468 -4.75 -31.52 -19.73
N LEU A 469 -4.37 -30.31 -20.11
CA LEU A 469 -5.25 -29.13 -20.11
C LEU A 469 -6.21 -29.13 -21.30
N GLY A 470 -5.93 -29.93 -22.34
CA GLY A 470 -6.72 -30.01 -23.56
C GLY A 470 -6.55 -28.79 -24.48
N VAL A 471 -5.52 -27.98 -24.25
CA VAL A 471 -5.26 -26.71 -24.95
C VAL A 471 -3.76 -26.43 -25.04
N ALA A 472 -3.33 -25.83 -26.14
CA ALA A 472 -1.94 -25.37 -26.29
C ALA A 472 -1.70 -24.11 -25.45
N LEU A 473 -0.60 -24.05 -24.70
CA LEU A 473 -0.25 -22.89 -23.88
C LEU A 473 0.20 -21.70 -24.76
N PRO A 474 0.08 -20.45 -24.25
CA PRO A 474 0.60 -19.27 -24.96
C PRO A 474 2.08 -19.40 -25.31
N GLU A 475 2.47 -18.96 -26.51
CA GLU A 475 3.85 -19.13 -26.98
C GLU A 475 4.87 -18.40 -26.11
N ASP A 476 4.56 -17.17 -25.68
CA ASP A 476 5.42 -16.39 -24.79
C ASP A 476 5.56 -17.05 -23.41
N TYR A 477 4.49 -17.63 -22.88
CA TYR A 477 4.52 -18.39 -21.63
C TYR A 477 5.34 -19.69 -21.75
N LYS A 478 5.23 -20.42 -22.87
CA LYS A 478 6.09 -21.60 -23.12
C LYS A 478 7.56 -21.22 -23.21
N GLN A 479 7.89 -20.12 -23.87
CA GLN A 479 9.28 -19.63 -23.94
C GLN A 479 9.83 -19.28 -22.57
N PHE A 480 9.00 -18.68 -21.70
CA PHE A 480 9.34 -18.49 -20.29
C PHE A 480 9.61 -19.84 -19.59
N LEU A 481 8.70 -20.81 -19.73
CA LEU A 481 8.84 -22.14 -19.10
C LEU A 481 10.11 -22.88 -19.54
N LEU A 482 10.54 -22.70 -20.80
CA LEU A 482 11.79 -23.26 -21.33
C LEU A 482 13.05 -22.62 -20.74
N VAL A 483 12.94 -21.48 -20.05
CA VAL A 483 14.02 -20.84 -19.30
C VAL A 483 13.88 -21.09 -17.81
N SER A 484 12.64 -21.10 -17.29
CA SER A 484 12.36 -21.36 -15.88
C SER A 484 10.96 -21.95 -15.70
N ASN A 485 10.87 -23.13 -15.09
CA ASN A 485 9.59 -23.82 -14.87
C ASN A 485 8.84 -23.23 -13.67
N GLY A 486 8.50 -21.95 -13.76
CA GLY A 486 7.99 -21.15 -12.66
C GLY A 486 9.08 -20.37 -11.93
N ILE A 487 8.69 -19.44 -11.06
CA ILE A 487 9.60 -18.65 -10.22
C ILE A 487 9.02 -18.56 -8.82
N GLU A 488 9.87 -18.35 -7.83
CA GLU A 488 9.41 -18.09 -6.46
C GLU A 488 8.82 -16.67 -6.31
N PHE A 489 8.09 -16.43 -5.22
CA PHE A 489 7.52 -15.13 -4.90
C PHE A 489 8.58 -14.01 -4.87
N MET A 490 8.22 -12.82 -5.38
CA MET A 490 9.10 -11.65 -5.49
C MET A 490 8.64 -10.52 -4.53
N PRO A 491 9.00 -10.62 -3.24
CA PRO A 491 8.48 -9.79 -2.15
C PRO A 491 8.98 -8.34 -2.19
N SER A 492 10.11 -8.09 -2.85
CA SER A 492 10.64 -6.72 -2.99
C SER A 492 9.78 -5.83 -3.90
N ILE A 493 8.87 -6.44 -4.67
CA ILE A 493 8.02 -5.76 -5.64
C ILE A 493 6.57 -6.23 -5.64
N ASP A 494 6.18 -7.03 -4.64
CA ASP A 494 4.86 -7.63 -4.48
C ASP A 494 4.38 -8.28 -5.79
N ALA A 495 5.23 -9.13 -6.36
CA ALA A 495 4.90 -9.88 -7.57
C ALA A 495 4.80 -11.38 -7.25
N PRO A 496 3.77 -12.06 -7.75
CA PRO A 496 3.51 -13.45 -7.42
C PRO A 496 4.60 -14.37 -7.94
N GLY A 497 4.80 -15.48 -7.23
CA GLY A 497 5.50 -16.63 -7.78
C GLY A 497 4.69 -17.26 -8.91
N PHE A 498 5.35 -18.04 -9.77
CA PHE A 498 4.70 -18.83 -10.80
C PHE A 498 4.87 -20.32 -10.55
N GLN A 499 3.79 -21.06 -10.77
CA GLN A 499 3.74 -22.51 -10.65
C GLN A 499 4.59 -23.20 -11.73
N SER A 500 4.97 -24.43 -11.44
CA SER A 500 5.57 -25.29 -12.43
C SER A 500 4.54 -25.79 -13.44
N VAL A 501 4.96 -26.10 -14.67
CA VAL A 501 4.07 -26.57 -15.74
C VAL A 501 3.31 -27.85 -15.37
N GLN A 502 3.84 -28.64 -14.44
CA GLN A 502 3.21 -29.86 -13.94
C GLN A 502 2.05 -29.59 -12.98
N GLU A 503 2.10 -28.47 -12.26
CA GLU A 503 1.10 -28.05 -11.26
C GLU A 503 -0.08 -27.30 -11.90
N LEU A 504 0.14 -26.68 -13.06
CA LEU A 504 -0.90 -25.90 -13.75
C LEU A 504 -2.19 -26.69 -13.94
N GLU A 505 -3.31 -26.24 -13.39
CA GLU A 505 -4.62 -26.86 -13.59
C GLU A 505 -5.73 -25.87 -13.88
N TRP A 506 -6.85 -26.38 -14.41
CA TRP A 506 -8.03 -25.56 -14.60
C TRP A 506 -8.76 -25.43 -13.27
N ASP A 507 -8.82 -24.21 -12.76
CA ASP A 507 -9.61 -23.90 -11.58
C ASP A 507 -10.98 -23.36 -11.97
N ASN A 508 -11.97 -23.72 -11.14
CA ASN A 508 -13.31 -23.20 -11.28
C ASN A 508 -13.37 -21.76 -10.77
N ALA A 509 -13.85 -20.84 -11.62
CA ALA A 509 -13.95 -19.44 -11.23
C ALA A 509 -14.84 -19.24 -9.99
N ALA A 510 -15.91 -20.02 -9.81
CA ALA A 510 -16.80 -19.90 -8.66
C ALA A 510 -16.13 -20.33 -7.34
N GLU A 511 -15.23 -21.32 -7.39
CA GLU A 511 -14.48 -21.75 -6.21
C GLU A 511 -13.45 -20.70 -5.77
N LEU A 512 -12.96 -19.91 -6.73
CA LEU A 512 -12.08 -18.76 -6.50
C LEU A 512 -12.86 -17.46 -6.19
N GLY A 513 -14.19 -17.48 -6.21
CA GLY A 513 -15.03 -16.28 -6.04
C GLY A 513 -14.95 -15.30 -7.23
N LEU A 514 -14.55 -15.79 -8.41
CA LEU A 514 -14.36 -15.01 -9.62
C LEU A 514 -15.54 -15.10 -10.61
N ASP A 515 -16.55 -15.92 -10.33
CA ASP A 515 -17.71 -16.12 -11.21
C ASP A 515 -18.63 -14.90 -11.31
N GLU A 516 -18.43 -13.89 -10.45
CA GLU A 516 -19.08 -12.60 -10.56
C GLU A 516 -18.42 -11.70 -11.64
N PHE A 517 -17.14 -11.92 -11.95
CA PHE A 517 -16.44 -11.13 -12.97
C PHE A 517 -16.87 -11.51 -14.38
N ARG A 518 -17.09 -10.48 -15.20
CA ARG A 518 -17.32 -10.62 -16.64
C ARG A 518 -16.03 -10.38 -17.41
N VAL A 519 -15.90 -11.08 -18.53
CA VAL A 519 -14.72 -10.98 -19.40
C VAL A 519 -14.91 -9.82 -20.38
N ASP A 520 -14.42 -8.63 -20.01
CA ASP A 520 -14.51 -7.41 -20.84
C ASP A 520 -13.27 -7.14 -21.70
N LEU A 521 -12.21 -7.93 -21.55
CA LEU A 521 -10.95 -7.83 -22.30
C LEU A 521 -10.27 -6.46 -22.16
N GLY A 522 -10.57 -5.71 -21.10
CA GLY A 522 -10.07 -4.35 -20.87
C GLY A 522 -10.81 -3.29 -21.69
N CYS A 523 -11.92 -3.65 -22.33
CA CYS A 523 -12.79 -2.71 -23.02
C CYS A 523 -13.62 -1.93 -22.01
N LYS A 524 -13.78 -0.62 -22.23
CA LYS A 524 -14.80 0.15 -21.51
C LYS A 524 -16.18 -0.34 -21.95
N THR A 525 -17.01 -0.69 -20.98
CA THR A 525 -18.38 -1.19 -21.18
C THR A 525 -19.33 -0.42 -20.28
N ASP A 526 -20.54 -0.14 -20.77
CA ASP A 526 -21.61 0.35 -19.91
C ASP A 526 -22.25 -0.82 -19.12
N PRO A 527 -23.05 -0.57 -18.07
CA PRO A 527 -23.63 -1.65 -17.27
C PRO A 527 -24.46 -2.66 -18.05
N ALA A 528 -25.19 -2.23 -19.09
CA ALA A 528 -26.04 -3.12 -19.89
C ALA A 528 -25.22 -3.95 -20.89
N GLU A 529 -24.13 -3.41 -21.42
CA GLU A 529 -23.11 -4.13 -22.17
C GLU A 529 -22.39 -5.15 -21.28
N TYR A 530 -21.95 -4.73 -20.08
CA TYR A 530 -21.25 -5.57 -19.12
C TYR A 530 -22.09 -6.80 -18.70
N ASP A 531 -23.39 -6.60 -18.45
CA ASP A 531 -24.31 -7.67 -18.09
C ASP A 531 -24.46 -8.76 -19.18
N ARG A 532 -24.19 -8.41 -20.45
CA ARG A 532 -24.25 -9.33 -21.59
C ARG A 532 -22.96 -10.09 -21.82
N LEU A 533 -21.85 -9.67 -21.23
CA LEU A 533 -20.57 -10.36 -21.35
C LEU A 533 -20.62 -11.74 -20.64
N PRO A 534 -19.83 -12.71 -21.12
CA PRO A 534 -19.76 -14.00 -20.44
C PRO A 534 -19.11 -13.85 -19.07
N LYS A 535 -19.66 -14.57 -18.08
CA LYS A 535 -18.98 -14.76 -16.78
C LYS A 535 -17.72 -15.57 -16.98
N MET A 536 -16.75 -15.35 -16.10
CA MET A 536 -15.59 -16.23 -16.01
C MET A 536 -16.06 -17.63 -15.59
N GLY A 537 -15.81 -18.65 -16.42
CA GLY A 537 -16.20 -20.03 -16.13
C GLY A 537 -15.08 -20.81 -15.43
N ARG A 538 -13.92 -20.86 -16.07
CA ARG A 538 -12.70 -21.44 -15.52
C ARG A 538 -11.49 -20.60 -15.91
N VAL A 539 -10.45 -20.69 -15.10
CA VAL A 539 -9.18 -20.01 -15.33
C VAL A 539 -8.02 -20.98 -15.16
N LEU A 540 -6.93 -20.72 -15.87
CA LEU A 540 -5.66 -21.39 -15.64
C LEU A 540 -4.83 -20.48 -14.73
N VAL A 541 -4.81 -20.78 -13.44
CA VAL A 541 -4.01 -20.04 -12.47
C VAL A 541 -2.54 -20.40 -12.71
N VAL A 542 -1.73 -19.41 -13.08
CA VAL A 542 -0.28 -19.63 -13.31
C VAL A 542 0.56 -19.12 -12.15
N SER A 543 -0.01 -18.26 -11.30
CA SER A 543 0.59 -17.81 -10.05
C SER A 543 0.51 -18.87 -8.95
N ASP A 544 1.42 -18.80 -7.99
CA ASP A 544 1.35 -19.58 -6.76
C ASP A 544 0.06 -19.22 -5.98
N PRO A 545 -0.77 -20.21 -5.56
CA PRO A 545 -2.04 -19.95 -4.87
C PRO A 545 -1.88 -19.29 -3.51
N GLU A 546 -0.68 -19.32 -2.91
CA GLU A 546 -0.39 -18.67 -1.63
C GLU A 546 -0.12 -17.16 -1.77
N CYS A 547 -0.01 -16.63 -2.99
CA CYS A 547 0.21 -15.21 -3.24
C CYS A 547 -1.10 -14.40 -3.19
N GLU A 548 -1.03 -13.20 -2.60
CA GLU A 548 -2.16 -12.25 -2.58
C GLU A 548 -2.42 -11.66 -3.98
N GLU A 549 -1.35 -11.40 -4.73
CA GLU A 549 -1.42 -11.10 -6.16
C GLU A 549 -1.53 -12.40 -6.96
N GLN A 550 -2.36 -12.39 -8.00
CA GLN A 550 -2.53 -13.54 -8.87
C GLN A 550 -2.43 -13.13 -10.33
N VAL A 551 -1.87 -14.05 -11.12
CA VAL A 551 -1.90 -13.99 -12.58
C VAL A 551 -2.52 -15.27 -13.08
N TRP A 552 -3.55 -15.13 -13.90
CA TRP A 552 -4.24 -16.26 -14.51
C TRP A 552 -4.49 -16.00 -15.99
N PHE A 553 -4.73 -17.09 -16.72
CA PHE A 553 -5.23 -17.03 -18.07
C PHE A 553 -6.71 -17.40 -18.11
N VAL A 554 -7.50 -16.56 -18.79
CA VAL A 554 -8.91 -16.84 -19.04
C VAL A 554 -9.06 -17.87 -20.16
N ASP A 555 -10.00 -18.80 -20.01
CA ASP A 555 -10.32 -19.83 -21.01
C ASP A 555 -10.51 -19.20 -22.41
N PRO A 556 -9.76 -19.67 -23.44
CA PRO A 556 -9.90 -19.18 -24.80
C PRO A 556 -11.32 -19.22 -25.36
N GLU A 557 -12.16 -20.18 -24.94
CA GLU A 557 -13.57 -20.23 -25.36
C GLU A 557 -14.38 -19.06 -24.78
N THR A 558 -14.14 -18.72 -23.52
CA THR A 558 -14.78 -17.58 -22.85
C THR A 558 -14.30 -16.26 -23.46
N VAL A 559 -13.02 -16.15 -23.80
CA VAL A 559 -12.46 -14.98 -24.52
C VAL A 559 -13.10 -14.85 -25.90
N ALA A 560 -13.24 -15.94 -26.65
CA ALA A 560 -13.87 -15.91 -27.98
C ALA A 560 -15.33 -15.44 -27.91
N GLU A 561 -16.06 -15.88 -26.87
CA GLU A 561 -17.43 -15.44 -26.62
C GLU A 561 -17.50 -13.95 -26.26
N ALA A 562 -16.60 -13.46 -25.39
CA ALA A 562 -16.52 -12.05 -25.06
C ALA A 562 -16.22 -11.19 -26.30
N ILE A 563 -15.26 -11.61 -27.14
CA ILE A 563 -14.96 -10.94 -28.42
C ILE A 563 -16.20 -10.90 -29.30
N ARG A 564 -16.99 -11.99 -29.37
CA ARG A 564 -18.21 -12.05 -30.17
C ARG A 564 -19.26 -11.05 -29.67
N VAL A 565 -19.46 -10.96 -28.35
CA VAL A 565 -20.38 -10.00 -27.73
C VAL A 565 -19.92 -8.56 -28.01
N LEU A 566 -18.66 -8.23 -27.72
CA LEU A 566 -18.10 -6.88 -27.92
C LEU A 566 -18.13 -6.45 -29.40
N ARG A 567 -17.90 -7.38 -30.34
CA ARG A 567 -18.06 -7.10 -31.78
C ARG A 567 -19.52 -6.83 -32.17
N ALA A 568 -20.48 -7.53 -31.55
CA ALA A 568 -21.89 -7.27 -31.77
C ALA A 568 -22.30 -5.87 -31.28
N GLU A 569 -21.60 -5.34 -30.26
CA GLU A 569 -21.68 -3.95 -29.79
C GLU A 569 -20.83 -2.97 -30.62
N GLY A 570 -20.28 -3.41 -31.75
CA GLY A 570 -19.56 -2.55 -32.70
C GLY A 570 -18.08 -2.31 -32.39
N ARG A 571 -17.47 -3.03 -31.44
CA ARG A 571 -16.03 -2.92 -31.19
C ARG A 571 -15.22 -3.49 -32.35
N SER A 572 -14.14 -2.80 -32.72
CA SER A 572 -13.25 -3.20 -33.82
C SER A 572 -12.29 -4.31 -33.41
N ASP A 573 -11.75 -5.04 -34.39
CA ASP A 573 -10.75 -6.10 -34.17
C ASP A 573 -9.47 -5.61 -33.49
N GLY A 574 -9.11 -4.33 -33.68
CA GLY A 574 -7.96 -3.72 -33.00
C GLY A 574 -8.18 -3.54 -31.50
N VAL A 575 -9.43 -3.35 -31.06
CA VAL A 575 -9.79 -3.12 -29.66
C VAL A 575 -9.94 -4.44 -28.91
N VAL A 576 -10.71 -5.38 -29.47
CA VAL A 576 -10.98 -6.68 -28.82
C VAL A 576 -9.82 -7.68 -28.97
N GLY A 577 -8.96 -7.46 -29.98
CA GLY A 577 -7.84 -8.31 -30.32
C GLY A 577 -8.26 -9.65 -30.94
N GLN A 578 -7.30 -10.57 -31.07
CA GLN A 578 -7.54 -11.89 -31.66
C GLN A 578 -8.02 -12.92 -30.62
N PRO A 579 -8.89 -13.88 -30.98
CA PRO A 579 -9.25 -14.99 -30.11
C PRO A 579 -8.00 -15.72 -29.58
N GLY A 580 -8.05 -16.18 -28.33
CA GLY A 580 -6.96 -16.90 -27.70
C GLY A 580 -6.84 -16.58 -26.22
N TRP A 581 -5.68 -16.92 -25.65
CA TRP A 581 -5.39 -16.65 -24.25
C TRP A 581 -5.36 -15.15 -23.94
N ARG A 582 -5.86 -14.81 -22.75
CA ARG A 582 -5.73 -13.48 -22.16
C ARG A 582 -5.30 -13.61 -20.72
N ALA A 583 -4.16 -13.01 -20.41
CA ALA A 583 -3.65 -12.96 -19.05
C ALA A 583 -4.28 -11.77 -18.31
N VAL A 584 -4.58 -11.99 -17.04
CA VAL A 584 -5.12 -10.99 -16.14
C VAL A 584 -4.29 -11.01 -14.88
N PHE A 585 -3.99 -9.82 -14.37
CA PHE A 585 -3.44 -9.61 -13.04
C PHE A 585 -4.58 -9.18 -12.12
N TRP A 586 -4.62 -9.75 -10.92
CA TRP A 586 -5.59 -9.41 -9.89
C TRP A 586 -4.91 -9.44 -8.52
N ALA A 587 -5.44 -8.66 -7.58
CA ALA A 587 -5.07 -8.73 -6.18
C ALA A 587 -6.35 -8.54 -5.35
N SER A 588 -6.43 -9.19 -4.19
CA SER A 588 -7.63 -9.20 -3.33
C SER A 588 -8.13 -7.81 -2.92
N HIS A 589 -7.24 -6.82 -2.89
CA HIS A 589 -7.54 -5.43 -2.55
C HIS A 589 -7.86 -4.54 -3.77
N MET A 590 -7.79 -5.06 -4.99
CA MET A 590 -8.14 -4.32 -6.20
C MET A 590 -9.61 -4.54 -6.57
N PRO A 591 -10.38 -3.46 -6.84
CA PRO A 591 -11.78 -3.57 -7.23
C PRO A 591 -11.97 -4.11 -8.65
N ASP A 592 -10.96 -3.96 -9.52
CA ASP A 592 -11.05 -4.23 -10.95
C ASP A 592 -9.96 -5.22 -11.42
N LEU A 593 -10.28 -6.01 -12.45
CA LEU A 593 -9.33 -6.87 -13.15
C LEU A 593 -8.38 -6.04 -14.02
N ARG A 594 -7.08 -6.35 -13.96
CA ARG A 594 -6.08 -5.71 -14.84
C ARG A 594 -5.68 -6.65 -15.97
N TRP A 595 -6.19 -6.39 -17.17
CA TRP A 595 -5.80 -7.13 -18.38
C TRP A 595 -4.36 -6.84 -18.78
N LEU A 596 -3.59 -7.90 -19.04
CA LEU A 596 -2.22 -7.81 -19.48
C LEU A 596 -2.15 -7.85 -21.00
N LYS A 597 -1.30 -7.01 -21.61
CA LYS A 597 -1.07 -7.02 -23.06
C LYS A 597 -0.49 -8.38 -23.52
N SER A 598 0.44 -8.91 -22.74
CA SER A 598 1.04 -10.24 -22.91
C SER A 598 1.70 -10.68 -21.61
N PHE A 599 1.98 -11.98 -21.48
CA PHE A 599 2.76 -12.48 -20.35
C PHE A 599 4.19 -11.96 -20.43
N ARG A 600 4.77 -11.89 -21.63
CA ARG A 600 6.07 -11.26 -21.84
C ARG A 600 6.14 -9.81 -21.36
N GLY A 601 5.14 -8.99 -21.70
CA GLY A 601 5.12 -7.58 -21.29
C GLY A 601 5.04 -7.42 -19.77
N TYR A 602 4.36 -8.34 -19.09
CA TYR A 602 4.38 -8.41 -17.63
C TYR A 602 5.79 -8.70 -17.09
N MET A 603 6.46 -9.71 -17.66
CA MET A 603 7.83 -10.09 -17.28
C MET A 603 8.86 -9.00 -17.56
N GLU A 604 8.74 -8.28 -18.68
CA GLU A 604 9.55 -7.10 -19.00
C GLU A 604 9.37 -6.01 -17.94
N GLY A 605 8.15 -5.77 -17.47
CA GLY A 605 7.87 -4.85 -16.37
C GLY A 605 8.52 -5.28 -15.05
N LEU A 606 8.57 -6.59 -14.75
CA LEU A 606 9.30 -7.10 -13.59
C LEU A 606 10.81 -6.93 -13.75
N ALA A 607 11.35 -7.20 -14.95
CA ALA A 607 12.77 -7.04 -15.26
C ALA A 607 13.24 -5.58 -15.16
N GLN A 608 12.39 -4.62 -15.53
CA GLN A 608 12.65 -3.18 -15.31
C GLN A 608 12.78 -2.85 -13.82
N LYS A 609 11.93 -3.43 -12.97
CA LYS A 609 12.05 -3.25 -11.52
C LYS A 609 13.32 -3.91 -10.97
N ALA A 610 13.69 -5.08 -11.50
CA ALA A 610 14.94 -5.76 -11.18
C ALA A 610 16.19 -4.95 -11.59
N ASP A 611 16.20 -4.37 -12.79
CA ASP A 611 17.29 -3.51 -13.28
C ASP A 611 17.53 -2.34 -12.33
N LYS A 612 16.44 -1.67 -11.91
CA LYS A 612 16.46 -0.58 -10.91
C LYS A 612 16.98 -1.03 -9.53
N ALA A 613 16.83 -2.30 -9.19
CA ALA A 613 17.34 -2.90 -7.95
C ALA A 613 18.81 -3.39 -8.08
N GLY A 614 19.45 -3.22 -9.25
CA GLY A 614 20.84 -3.60 -9.50
C GLY A 614 21.01 -4.92 -10.25
N GLY A 615 19.98 -5.42 -10.93
CA GLY A 615 19.97 -6.72 -11.62
C GLY A 615 20.76 -6.84 -12.93
N ARG A 616 21.92 -6.19 -13.10
CA ARG A 616 22.78 -6.34 -14.31
C ARG A 616 24.01 -7.19 -14.08
#